data_AF-A0A8T9CIW2-F1
#
_entry.id   AF-A0A8T9CIW2-F1
#
_cell.length_a   1.000
_cell.length_b   1.000
_cell.length_c   1.000
_cell.angle_alpha   90.00
_cell.angle_beta   90.00
_cell.angle_gamma   90.00
#
_symmetry.space_group_name_H-M   'P 1'
#
loop_
_entity.id
_entity.type
_entity.pdbx_description
1 polymer ?
#
loop_
_entity_poly.entity_id
_entity_poly.type
_entity_poly.pdbx_seq_one_letter_code
_entity_poly.pdbx_strand_id
1 'polypeptide(L)'
;MTWLSKSITSLGFLFLAHACYSAHEHSALHSTSTATLSSLTSHGPAASAVASLPIDISIETVVAIFTICLALVLGTPELRPIQWRVWAGKIEREGEKGFMNGDGEVEKDYVGNPFKVLESRPGFVDIRKQRKEFAEWVREGGDLATAPKS
;
A
#
# COMPACT_ATOMS: atom_id res chain seq x y z
N MET A 1 -6.65 -7.96 3.37
CA MET A 1 -6.55 -8.68 2.08
C MET A 1 -5.80 -7.81 1.07
N THR A 2 -4.48 -7.65 1.25
CA THR A 2 -3.67 -6.73 0.44
C THR A 2 -3.46 -7.23 -1.00
N TRP A 3 -3.57 -8.54 -1.23
CA TRP A 3 -3.39 -9.11 -2.57
C TRP A 3 -4.50 -8.71 -3.55
N LEU A 4 -5.76 -8.69 -3.09
CA LEU A 4 -6.89 -8.32 -3.95
C LEU A 4 -6.82 -6.84 -4.36
N SER A 5 -6.60 -5.94 -3.40
CA SER A 5 -6.46 -4.50 -3.70
C SER A 5 -5.25 -4.23 -4.60
N LYS A 6 -4.10 -4.87 -4.35
CA LYS A 6 -2.91 -4.78 -5.21
C LYS A 6 -3.19 -5.27 -6.64
N SER A 7 -3.90 -6.40 -6.79
CA SER A 7 -4.27 -6.94 -8.10
C SER A 7 -5.23 -6.02 -8.85
N ILE A 8 -6.25 -5.47 -8.18
CA ILE A 8 -7.19 -4.54 -8.79
C ILE A 8 -6.48 -3.23 -9.18
N THR A 9 -5.57 -2.72 -8.34
CA THR A 9 -4.76 -1.54 -8.66
C THR A 9 -3.90 -1.78 -9.91
N SER A 10 -3.22 -2.94 -9.99
CA SER A 10 -2.42 -3.31 -11.16
C SER A 10 -3.27 -3.38 -12.44
N LEU A 11 -4.44 -4.02 -12.36
CA LEU A 11 -5.37 -4.12 -13.48
C LEU A 11 -5.94 -2.75 -13.90
N GLY A 12 -6.21 -1.86 -12.93
CA GLY A 12 -6.59 -0.47 -13.21
C GLY A 12 -5.49 0.30 -13.96
N PHE A 13 -4.22 0.15 -13.56
CA PHE A 13 -3.10 0.75 -14.29
C PHE A 13 -2.93 0.18 -15.70
N LEU A 14 -3.18 -1.13 -15.89
CA LEU A 14 -3.16 -1.75 -17.21
C LEU A 14 -4.22 -1.14 -18.13
N PHE A 15 -5.45 -0.97 -17.65
CA PHE A 15 -6.53 -0.32 -18.41
C PHE A 15 -6.22 1.15 -18.70
N LEU A 16 -5.63 1.87 -17.74
CA LEU A 16 -5.23 3.26 -17.95
C LEU A 16 -4.14 3.36 -19.04
N ALA A 17 -3.14 2.47 -18.99
CA ALA A 17 -2.09 2.42 -20.01
C ALA A 17 -2.67 2.08 -21.39
N HIS A 18 -3.63 1.16 -21.46
CA HIS A 18 -4.34 0.82 -22.69
C HIS A 18 -5.07 2.03 -23.26
N ALA A 19 -5.88 2.72 -22.46
CA ALA A 19 -6.65 3.88 -22.92
C ALA A 19 -5.74 5.05 -23.33
N CYS A 20 -4.62 5.27 -22.64
CA CYS A 20 -3.58 6.23 -23.05
C CYS A 20 -2.96 5.87 -24.39
N TYR A 21 -2.70 4.57 -24.64
CA TYR A 21 -2.18 4.10 -25.91
C TYR A 21 -3.20 4.29 -27.04
N SER A 22 -4.47 3.96 -26.81
CA SER A 22 -5.56 4.20 -27.76
C SER A 22 -5.69 5.68 -28.11
N ALA A 23 -5.60 6.58 -27.12
CA ALA A 23 -5.62 8.03 -27.34
C ALA A 23 -4.42 8.51 -28.19
N HIS A 24 -3.24 7.93 -27.95
CA HIS A 24 -2.04 8.22 -28.70
C HIS A 24 -2.16 7.77 -30.17
N GLU A 25 -2.59 6.52 -30.41
CA GLU A 25 -2.81 6.01 -31.76
C GLU A 25 -3.87 6.84 -32.52
N HIS A 26 -4.98 7.16 -31.87
CA HIS A 26 -6.02 8.00 -32.45
C HIS A 26 -5.47 9.37 -32.86
N SER A 27 -4.68 10.00 -32.00
CA SER A 27 -4.09 11.32 -32.26
C SER A 27 -3.06 11.27 -33.40
N ALA A 28 -2.23 10.21 -33.43
CA ALA A 28 -1.22 10.02 -34.47
C ALA A 28 -1.84 9.75 -35.86
N LEU A 29 -2.87 8.90 -35.92
CA LEU A 29 -3.61 8.61 -37.16
C LEU A 29 -4.36 9.85 -37.64
N HIS A 30 -5.07 10.55 -36.74
CA HIS A 30 -5.78 11.78 -37.11
C HIS A 30 -4.82 12.84 -37.67
N SER A 31 -3.68 13.06 -37.02
CA SER A 31 -2.66 14.00 -37.48
C SER A 31 -2.11 13.63 -38.87
N THR A 32 -1.83 12.34 -39.09
CA THR A 32 -1.34 11.83 -40.37
C THR A 32 -2.38 11.99 -41.48
N SER A 33 -3.63 11.58 -41.24
CA SER A 33 -4.72 11.71 -42.20
C SER A 33 -5.02 13.18 -42.55
N THR A 34 -4.97 14.07 -41.57
CA THR A 34 -5.16 15.52 -41.80
C THR A 34 -4.02 16.10 -42.63
N ALA A 35 -2.77 15.68 -42.37
CA ALA A 35 -1.60 16.09 -43.16
C ALA A 35 -1.69 15.59 -44.61
N THR A 36 -2.11 14.34 -44.83
CA THR A 36 -2.34 13.82 -46.20
C THR A 36 -3.49 14.52 -46.90
N LEU A 37 -4.60 14.82 -46.20
CA LEU A 37 -5.71 15.52 -46.80
C LEU A 37 -5.31 16.95 -47.19
N SER A 38 -4.54 17.62 -46.32
CA SER A 38 -4.03 18.98 -46.56
C SER A 38 -3.05 19.04 -47.74
N SER A 39 -2.25 17.99 -47.97
CA SER A 39 -1.37 17.92 -49.15
C SER A 39 -2.14 17.66 -50.45
N LEU A 40 -3.28 16.95 -50.39
CA LEU A 40 -4.20 16.79 -51.52
C LEU A 40 -5.04 18.05 -51.81
N THR A 41 -5.33 18.87 -50.79
CA THR A 41 -6.19 20.08 -50.91
C THR A 41 -5.39 21.38 -50.94
N SER A 42 -4.21 21.40 -51.57
CA SER A 42 -3.23 22.51 -51.62
C SER A 42 -3.74 23.89 -52.14
N HIS A 43 -5.05 24.07 -52.37
CA HIS A 43 -5.70 25.29 -52.85
C HIS A 43 -6.87 25.81 -51.99
N GLY A 44 -7.06 25.33 -50.75
CA GLY A 44 -8.11 25.84 -49.85
C GLY A 44 -7.61 26.16 -48.44
N PRO A 45 -8.24 27.10 -47.70
CA PRO A 45 -7.82 27.45 -46.34
C PRO A 45 -7.86 26.21 -45.44
N ALA A 46 -6.71 25.89 -44.83
CA ALA A 46 -6.56 24.73 -43.95
C ALA A 46 -7.48 24.88 -42.73
N ALA A 47 -8.58 24.13 -42.71
CA ALA A 47 -9.42 24.03 -41.54
C ALA A 47 -8.67 23.19 -40.48
N SER A 48 -8.19 23.84 -39.41
CA SER A 48 -7.73 23.15 -38.21
C SER A 48 -8.92 22.45 -37.57
N ALA A 49 -9.15 21.20 -37.93
CA ALA A 49 -10.11 20.34 -37.24
C ALA A 49 -9.56 20.05 -35.84
N VAL A 50 -10.21 20.59 -34.81
CA VAL A 50 -9.93 20.22 -33.41
C VAL A 50 -10.41 18.79 -33.24
N ALA A 51 -9.48 17.84 -33.20
CA ALA A 51 -9.81 16.43 -33.02
C ALA A 51 -10.31 16.20 -31.59
N SER A 52 -11.62 16.00 -31.43
CA SER A 52 -12.19 15.53 -30.17
C SER A 52 -11.85 14.05 -29.98
N LEU A 53 -11.50 13.65 -28.76
CA LEU A 53 -11.25 12.25 -28.44
C LEU A 53 -12.56 11.44 -28.57
N PRO A 54 -12.52 10.22 -29.12
CA PRO A 54 -13.68 9.33 -29.13
C PRO A 54 -14.24 9.11 -27.72
N ILE A 55 -15.57 8.96 -27.66
CA ILE A 55 -16.27 8.80 -26.39
C ILE A 55 -15.90 7.51 -25.67
N ASP A 56 -15.59 6.41 -26.39
CA ASP A 56 -15.19 5.16 -25.74
C ASP A 56 -13.89 5.35 -24.95
N ILE A 57 -12.86 5.97 -25.57
CA ILE A 57 -11.56 6.20 -24.93
C ILE A 57 -11.73 7.09 -23.68
N SER A 58 -12.66 8.04 -23.75
CA SER A 58 -12.99 8.91 -22.62
C SER A 58 -13.70 8.14 -21.48
N ILE A 59 -14.59 7.20 -21.80
CA ILE A 59 -15.25 6.34 -20.80
C ILE A 59 -14.25 5.36 -20.19
N GLU A 60 -13.42 4.71 -21.01
CA GLU A 60 -12.39 3.78 -20.56
C GLU A 60 -11.40 4.43 -19.58
N THR A 61 -10.91 5.64 -19.90
CA THR A 61 -10.03 6.40 -19.01
C THR A 61 -10.71 6.75 -17.68
N VAL A 62 -11.97 7.22 -17.70
CA VAL A 62 -12.72 7.53 -16.48
C VAL A 62 -12.93 6.28 -15.61
N VAL A 63 -13.30 5.15 -16.22
CA VAL A 63 -13.50 3.88 -15.52
C VAL A 63 -12.18 3.35 -14.94
N ALA A 64 -11.07 3.47 -15.69
CA ALA A 64 -9.75 3.08 -15.20
C ALA A 64 -9.31 3.92 -13.99
N ILE A 65 -9.45 5.24 -14.07
CA ILE A 65 -9.13 6.16 -12.96
C ILE A 65 -10.01 5.85 -11.74
N PHE A 66 -11.32 5.69 -11.93
CA PHE A 66 -12.24 5.36 -10.85
C PHE A 66 -11.86 4.04 -10.17
N THR A 67 -11.51 3.02 -10.96
CA THR A 67 -11.07 1.71 -10.46
C THR A 67 -9.78 1.82 -9.67
N ILE A 68 -8.80 2.58 -10.14
CA ILE A 68 -7.55 2.84 -9.41
C ILE A 68 -7.84 3.54 -8.08
N CYS A 69 -8.62 4.61 -8.09
CA CYS A 69 -8.98 5.34 -6.87
C CYS A 69 -9.67 4.42 -5.86
N LEU A 70 -10.65 3.62 -6.30
CA LEU A 70 -11.34 2.67 -5.44
C LEU A 70 -10.38 1.60 -4.89
N ALA A 71 -9.51 1.05 -5.72
CA ALA A 71 -8.54 0.03 -5.32
C ALA A 71 -7.52 0.55 -4.30
N LEU A 72 -7.06 1.80 -4.47
CA LEU A 72 -6.18 2.47 -3.51
C LEU A 72 -6.88 2.67 -2.16
N VAL A 73 -8.13 3.15 -2.15
CA VAL A 73 -8.92 3.34 -0.92
C VAL A 73 -9.18 2.00 -0.22
N LEU A 74 -9.55 0.95 -0.95
CA LEU A 74 -9.74 -0.39 -0.37
C LEU A 74 -8.43 -1.04 0.09
N GLY A 75 -7.28 -0.53 -0.39
CA GLY A 75 -5.96 -1.01 -0.01
C GLY A 75 -5.38 -0.36 1.24
N THR A 76 -6.02 0.68 1.82
CA THR A 76 -5.48 1.35 3.00
C THR A 76 -5.63 0.50 4.27
N PRO A 77 -4.66 0.53 5.20
CA PRO A 77 -4.80 -0.12 6.50
C PRO A 77 -5.91 0.54 7.32
N GLU A 78 -6.46 -0.20 8.29
CA GLU A 78 -7.48 0.32 9.19
C GLU A 78 -6.94 1.48 10.05
N LEU A 79 -7.78 2.48 10.29
CA LEU A 79 -7.41 3.60 11.13
C LEU A 79 -7.21 3.15 12.58
N ARG A 80 -6.14 3.65 13.18
CA ARG A 80 -5.84 3.38 14.59
C ARG A 80 -6.72 4.25 15.51
N PRO A 81 -7.08 3.73 16.69
CA PRO A 81 -7.76 4.52 17.71
C PRO A 81 -6.94 5.75 18.09
N ILE A 82 -7.58 6.92 18.11
CA ILE A 82 -6.95 8.19 18.49
C ILE A 82 -6.73 8.26 20.02
N GLN A 83 -7.63 7.63 20.79
CA GLN A 83 -7.56 7.66 22.25
C GLN A 83 -6.52 6.68 22.78
N TRP A 84 -5.54 7.21 23.52
CA TRP A 84 -4.45 6.42 24.09
C TRP A 84 -4.93 5.22 24.90
N ARG A 85 -5.90 5.40 25.81
CA ARG A 85 -6.44 4.30 26.64
C ARG A 85 -6.97 3.13 25.81
N VAL A 86 -7.63 3.41 24.68
CA VAL A 86 -8.20 2.39 23.80
C VAL A 86 -7.09 1.69 23.02
N TRP A 87 -6.11 2.45 22.53
CA TRP A 87 -4.97 1.91 21.81
C TRP A 87 -4.06 1.06 22.71
N ALA A 88 -3.72 1.56 23.90
CA ALA A 88 -2.94 0.85 24.90
C ALA A 88 -3.60 -0.47 25.30
N GLY A 89 -4.91 -0.45 25.60
CA GLY A 89 -5.64 -1.68 25.90
C GLY A 89 -5.69 -2.68 24.74
N LYS A 90 -5.72 -2.20 23.48
CA LYS A 90 -5.62 -3.07 22.29
C LYS A 90 -4.22 -3.71 22.19
N ILE A 91 -3.17 -2.92 22.35
CA ILE A 91 -1.78 -3.40 22.34
C ILE A 91 -1.53 -4.43 23.45
N GLU A 92 -1.99 -4.20 24.67
CA GLU A 92 -1.81 -5.13 25.79
C GLU A 92 -2.53 -6.45 25.56
N ARG A 93 -3.73 -6.41 24.97
CA ARG A 93 -4.55 -7.61 24.71
C ARG A 93 -4.03 -8.43 23.53
N GLU A 94 -3.68 -7.77 22.43
CA GLU A 94 -3.40 -8.44 21.16
C GLU A 94 -1.88 -8.61 20.92
N GLY A 95 -1.06 -7.80 21.59
CA GLY A 95 0.40 -7.80 21.44
C GLY A 95 0.85 -7.61 20.00
N GLU A 96 2.09 -8.00 19.70
CA GLU A 96 2.61 -8.00 18.31
C GLU A 96 1.81 -8.94 17.38
N LYS A 97 1.17 -9.97 17.94
CA LYS A 97 0.39 -10.96 17.19
C LYS A 97 -0.88 -10.37 16.57
N GLY A 98 -1.47 -9.35 17.21
CA GLY A 98 -2.63 -8.63 16.68
C GLY A 98 -2.34 -7.72 15.50
N PHE A 99 -1.06 -7.39 15.30
CA PHE A 99 -0.61 -6.49 14.25
C PHE A 99 0.26 -7.22 13.24
N MET A 100 0.06 -8.52 13.05
CA MET A 100 0.72 -9.23 11.96
C MET A 100 -0.02 -8.99 10.66
N ASN A 101 0.74 -8.63 9.62
CA ASN A 101 0.26 -8.60 8.26
C ASN A 101 -0.05 -10.03 7.79
N GLY A 102 -0.80 -10.16 6.70
CA GLY A 102 -1.11 -11.46 6.08
C GLY A 102 0.13 -12.27 5.65
N ASP A 103 1.29 -11.62 5.58
CA ASP A 103 2.59 -12.23 5.26
C ASP A 103 3.32 -12.76 6.51
N GLY A 104 2.73 -12.62 7.71
CA GLY A 104 3.33 -13.08 8.97
C GLY A 104 4.43 -12.16 9.52
N GLU A 105 4.60 -10.97 8.96
CA GLU A 105 5.46 -9.92 9.50
C GLU A 105 4.66 -8.95 10.36
N VAL A 106 5.28 -8.38 11.38
CA VAL A 106 4.67 -7.30 12.16
C VAL A 106 4.45 -6.09 11.25
N GLU A 107 3.28 -5.48 11.36
CA GLU A 107 2.91 -4.28 10.62
C GLU A 107 4.03 -3.25 10.76
N LYS A 108 4.56 -2.78 9.64
CA LYS A 108 5.72 -1.86 9.60
C LYS A 108 5.50 -0.59 10.43
N ASP A 109 4.24 -0.18 10.57
CA ASP A 109 3.85 0.99 11.33
C ASP A 109 3.54 0.69 12.80
N TYR A 110 3.70 -0.55 13.28
CA TYR A 110 3.49 -0.92 14.67
C TYR A 110 4.52 -0.22 15.57
N VAL A 111 4.06 0.77 16.34
CA VAL A 111 4.89 1.54 17.27
C VAL A 111 5.01 0.86 18.64
N GLY A 112 4.21 -0.18 18.91
CA GLY A 112 4.18 -0.86 20.20
C GLY A 112 3.79 0.06 21.37
N ASN A 113 4.04 -0.39 22.61
CA ASN A 113 3.88 0.45 23.79
C ASN A 113 5.04 1.48 23.85
N PRO A 114 4.79 2.79 23.70
CA PRO A 114 5.81 3.83 23.80
C PRO A 114 6.39 3.95 25.22
N PHE A 115 5.66 3.50 26.24
CA PHE A 115 6.13 3.49 27.62
C PHE A 115 6.88 2.22 27.99
N LYS A 116 7.08 1.27 27.06
CA LYS A 116 7.81 0.03 27.28
C LYS A 116 9.20 0.28 27.89
N VAL A 117 9.87 1.36 27.51
CA VAL A 117 11.18 1.75 28.09
C VAL A 117 11.05 2.20 29.56
N LEU A 118 9.99 2.93 29.91
CA LEU A 118 9.74 3.37 31.30
C LEU A 118 9.26 2.23 32.20
N GLU A 119 8.58 1.24 31.63
CA GLU A 119 8.12 0.04 32.33
C GLU A 119 9.26 -0.97 32.53
N SER A 120 10.02 -1.27 31.47
CA SER A 120 11.14 -2.21 31.54
C SER A 120 12.35 -1.68 32.30
N ARG A 121 12.48 -0.35 32.41
CA ARG A 121 13.56 0.35 33.14
C ARG A 121 14.93 -0.31 32.92
N PRO A 122 15.43 -0.38 31.68
CA PRO A 122 16.63 -1.14 31.35
C PRO A 122 17.86 -0.69 32.17
N GLY A 123 17.92 0.58 32.57
CA GLY A 123 18.99 1.11 33.41
C GLY A 123 18.95 0.71 34.90
N PHE A 124 17.85 0.13 35.38
CA PHE A 124 17.68 -0.30 36.78
C PHE A 124 17.61 -1.83 36.93
N VAL A 125 18.00 -2.56 35.88
CA VAL A 125 18.00 -4.01 35.89
C VAL A 125 19.13 -4.53 36.78
N ASP A 126 18.82 -5.49 37.65
CA ASP A 126 19.83 -6.19 38.44
C ASP A 126 20.61 -7.19 37.56
N ILE A 127 21.73 -6.71 37.03
CA ILE A 127 22.61 -7.49 36.14
C ILE A 127 23.16 -8.74 36.86
N ARG A 128 23.38 -8.68 38.18
CA ARG A 128 23.96 -9.81 38.92
C ARG A 128 22.93 -10.92 39.08
N LYS A 129 21.70 -10.57 39.42
CA LYS A 129 20.58 -11.51 39.49
C LYS A 129 20.32 -12.17 38.13
N GLN A 130 20.22 -11.39 37.05
CA GLN A 130 19.98 -11.95 35.71
C GLN A 130 21.09 -12.91 35.26
N ARG A 131 22.36 -12.60 35.55
CA ARG A 131 23.47 -13.51 35.22
C ARG A 131 23.40 -14.83 35.98
N LYS A 132 22.96 -14.79 37.25
CA LYS A 132 22.77 -15.99 38.06
C LYS A 132 21.63 -16.84 37.53
N GLU A 133 20.47 -16.23 37.24
CA GLU A 133 19.31 -16.91 36.66
C GLU A 133 19.64 -17.53 35.30
N PHE A 134 20.38 -16.82 34.44
CA PHE A 134 20.84 -17.35 33.17
C PHE A 134 21.79 -18.55 33.36
N ALA A 135 22.74 -18.48 34.30
CA ALA A 135 23.65 -19.59 34.58
C ALA A 135 22.93 -20.83 35.13
N GLU A 136 21.92 -20.62 35.97
CA GLU A 136 21.05 -21.69 36.48
C GLU A 136 20.23 -22.32 35.34
N TRP A 137 19.64 -21.50 34.45
CA TRP A 137 18.92 -21.96 33.27
C TRP A 137 19.79 -22.78 32.30
N VAL A 138 21.03 -22.33 32.04
CA VAL A 138 22.00 -23.08 31.21
C VAL A 138 22.34 -24.43 31.85
N ARG A 139 22.50 -24.46 33.18
CA ARG A 139 22.79 -25.70 33.93
C ARG A 139 21.61 -26.67 33.90
N GLU A 140 20.39 -26.17 33.85
CA GLU A 140 19.15 -26.97 33.75
C GLU A 140 18.82 -27.43 32.33
N GLY A 141 19.68 -27.12 31.34
CA GLY A 141 19.57 -27.69 30.00
C GLY A 141 18.53 -27.02 29.09
N GLY A 142 18.07 -25.81 29.45
CA GLY A 142 17.21 -25.00 28.58
C GLY A 142 15.85 -25.63 28.29
N ASP A 143 15.15 -26.13 29.31
CA ASP A 143 13.83 -26.72 29.13
C ASP A 143 12.80 -25.61 28.77
N LEU A 144 12.32 -25.64 27.53
CA LEU A 144 11.40 -24.65 26.93
C LEU A 144 10.01 -24.59 27.60
N ALA A 145 9.75 -25.43 28.60
CA ALA A 145 8.46 -25.58 29.24
C ALA A 145 8.12 -24.48 30.27
N THR A 146 9.10 -23.69 30.74
CA THR A 146 8.90 -22.76 31.87
C THR A 146 9.59 -21.40 31.71
N ALA A 147 9.46 -20.75 30.55
CA ALA A 147 9.80 -19.32 30.48
C ALA A 147 8.72 -18.50 31.23
N PRO A 148 9.07 -17.76 32.31
CA PRO A 148 8.12 -16.85 32.94
C PRO A 148 7.80 -15.72 31.95
N LYS A 149 6.52 -15.56 31.63
CA LYS A 149 6.04 -14.43 30.82
C LYS A 149 6.23 -13.15 31.65
N SER A 150 7.19 -12.32 31.25
CA SER A 150 7.28 -10.91 31.69
C SER A 150 6.29 -10.06 30.93
#